data_AF-A0A813DQS3-F1
#
_entry.id   AF-A0A813DQS3-F1
#
_cell.length_a   1.000
_cell.length_b   1.000
_cell.length_c   1.000
_cell.angle_alpha   90.00
_cell.angle_beta   90.00
_cell.angle_gamma   90.00
#
_symmetry.space_group_name_H-M   'P 1'
#
loop_
_entity.id
_entity.type
_entity.pdbx_description
1 polymer ?
#
loop_
_entity_poly.entity_id
_entity_poly.type
_entity_poly.pdbx_seq_one_letter_code
_entity_poly.pdbx_strand_id
1 'polypeptide(L)'
;MAPVKVDLSKCHLHTLGDSEKLKLEDLRSRVPKLLERVREGSEDARAQEKLTIWNVDLQEAGDASDIVLLKFIRAEELDVDKAADRIVQTLIFRADCRIDGLRDAELPACFQGHDVISGIDVKGRPVMISRFGKMDLELVFGDTEAFVRYRAKLFEQAMAKLSFKKGEPEELTQ
;
A
#
# COMPACT_ATOMS: atom_id res chain seq x y z
N MET A 1 -1.67 -25.81 16.80
CA MET A 1 -2.75 -24.90 16.32
C MET A 1 -3.24 -25.42 14.99
N ALA A 2 -4.56 -25.59 14.81
CA ALA A 2 -5.12 -25.93 13.50
C ALA A 2 -4.86 -24.77 12.51
N PRO A 3 -4.63 -25.04 11.21
CA PRO A 3 -4.46 -23.97 10.23
C PRO A 3 -5.73 -23.11 10.18
N VAL A 4 -5.56 -21.80 10.38
CA VAL A 4 -6.66 -20.83 10.23
C VAL A 4 -7.10 -20.87 8.77
N LYS A 5 -8.35 -21.26 8.53
CA LYS A 5 -8.93 -21.26 7.17
C LYS A 5 -9.10 -19.81 6.74
N VAL A 6 -8.30 -19.37 5.78
CA VAL A 6 -8.33 -18.01 5.24
C VAL A 6 -9.61 -17.82 4.41
N ASP A 7 -10.36 -16.75 4.70
CA ASP A 7 -11.53 -16.35 3.91
C ASP A 7 -11.08 -15.53 2.70
N LEU A 8 -11.13 -16.15 1.52
CA LEU A 8 -10.66 -15.56 0.26
C LEU A 8 -11.75 -14.80 -0.52
N SER A 9 -12.96 -14.67 0.03
CA SER A 9 -14.08 -13.98 -0.63
C SER A 9 -13.82 -12.49 -0.93
N LYS A 10 -12.77 -11.93 -0.32
CA LYS A 10 -12.34 -10.53 -0.50
C LYS A 10 -10.98 -10.37 -1.20
N CYS A 11 -10.30 -11.47 -1.58
CA CYS A 11 -9.01 -11.38 -2.26
C CYS A 11 -9.22 -11.01 -3.73
N HIS A 12 -8.51 -9.98 -4.21
CA HIS A 12 -8.72 -9.34 -5.50
C HIS A 12 -8.42 -10.30 -6.65
N LEU A 13 -7.31 -11.02 -6.57
CA LEU A 13 -6.97 -12.02 -7.59
C LEU A 13 -7.81 -13.31 -7.50
N HIS A 14 -8.38 -13.60 -6.33
CA HIS A 14 -9.18 -14.82 -6.15
C HIS A 14 -10.59 -14.67 -6.76
N THR A 15 -11.16 -13.47 -6.69
CA THR A 15 -12.50 -13.17 -7.20
C THR A 15 -12.51 -12.52 -8.58
N LEU A 16 -11.37 -12.49 -9.27
CA LEU A 16 -11.19 -11.80 -10.54
C LEU A 16 -12.13 -12.38 -11.62
N GLY A 17 -13.07 -11.57 -12.10
CA GLY A 17 -13.94 -11.91 -13.23
C GLY A 17 -13.35 -11.51 -14.58
N ASP A 18 -13.93 -11.99 -15.69
CA ASP A 18 -13.43 -11.75 -17.05
C ASP A 18 -13.33 -10.26 -17.40
N SER A 19 -14.30 -9.45 -16.95
CA SER A 19 -14.29 -7.99 -17.16
C SER A 19 -13.12 -7.31 -16.44
N GLU A 20 -12.84 -7.68 -15.19
CA GLU A 20 -11.72 -7.12 -14.43
C GLU A 20 -10.38 -7.59 -14.99
N LYS A 21 -10.30 -8.82 -15.51
CA LYS A 21 -9.11 -9.34 -16.18
C LYS A 21 -8.73 -8.49 -17.39
N LEU A 22 -9.69 -8.15 -18.26
CA LEU A 22 -9.44 -7.28 -19.41
C LEU A 22 -8.95 -5.88 -18.99
N LYS A 23 -9.52 -5.33 -17.92
CA LYS A 23 -9.10 -4.03 -17.37
C LYS A 23 -7.70 -4.07 -16.76
N LEU A 24 -7.36 -5.17 -16.10
CA LEU A 24 -6.02 -5.40 -15.57
C LEU A 24 -4.99 -5.52 -16.70
N GLU A 25 -5.29 -6.27 -17.77
CA GLU A 25 -4.43 -6.39 -18.95
C GLU A 25 -4.22 -5.02 -19.63
N ASP A 26 -5.29 -4.23 -19.77
CA ASP A 26 -5.23 -2.86 -20.28
C ASP A 26 -4.33 -1.98 -19.39
N LEU A 27 -4.60 -1.89 -18.08
CA LEU A 27 -3.81 -1.07 -17.17
C LEU A 27 -2.34 -1.52 -17.13
N ARG A 28 -2.07 -2.82 -17.13
CA ARG A 28 -0.73 -3.40 -17.16
C ARG A 28 0.03 -2.98 -18.41
N SER A 29 -0.62 -2.98 -19.58
CA SER A 29 0.00 -2.52 -20.83
C SER A 29 0.41 -1.04 -20.78
N ARG A 30 -0.24 -0.23 -19.94
CA ARG A 30 0.03 1.20 -19.77
C ARG A 30 1.16 1.49 -18.78
N VAL A 31 1.49 0.56 -17.88
CA VAL A 31 2.48 0.77 -16.80
C VAL A 31 3.78 1.43 -17.25
N PRO A 32 4.45 1.01 -18.36
CA PRO A 32 5.68 1.66 -18.80
C PRO A 32 5.51 3.17 -19.03
N LYS A 33 4.44 3.56 -19.74
CA LYS A 33 4.12 4.98 -20.00
C LYS A 33 3.73 5.74 -18.73
N LEU A 34 3.07 5.07 -17.77
CA LEU A 34 2.75 5.71 -16.49
C LEU A 34 4.03 6.03 -15.70
N LEU A 35 5.02 5.14 -15.72
CA LEU A 35 6.30 5.39 -15.05
C LEU A 35 7.12 6.50 -15.72
N GLU A 36 7.05 6.62 -17.04
CA GLU A 36 7.60 7.79 -17.75
C GLU A 36 6.95 9.09 -17.26
N ARG A 37 5.61 9.16 -17.22
CA ARG A 37 4.86 10.31 -16.69
C ARG A 37 5.25 10.64 -15.25
N VAL A 38 5.47 9.63 -14.40
CA VAL A 38 5.92 9.83 -13.01
C VAL A 38 7.29 10.50 -12.96
N ARG A 39 8.25 10.04 -13.77
CA ARG A 39 9.62 10.60 -13.81
C ARG A 39 9.68 11.97 -14.48
N GLU A 40 8.73 12.29 -15.35
CA GLU A 40 8.55 13.64 -15.89
C GLU A 40 7.97 14.59 -14.84
N GLY A 41 7.03 14.10 -14.01
CA GLY A 41 6.31 14.88 -13.01
C GLY A 41 7.05 15.16 -11.70
N SER A 42 8.13 14.44 -11.38
CA SER A 42 8.92 14.64 -10.16
C SER A 42 10.41 14.38 -10.36
N GLU A 43 11.25 15.31 -9.87
CA GLU A 43 12.71 15.14 -9.84
C GLU A 43 13.15 14.02 -8.89
N ASP A 44 12.51 13.92 -7.72
CA ASP A 44 12.77 12.86 -6.74
C ASP A 44 12.42 11.49 -7.35
N ALA A 45 11.30 11.39 -8.08
CA ALA A 45 10.92 10.17 -8.76
C ALA A 45 11.88 9.81 -9.91
N ARG A 46 12.39 10.82 -10.63
CA ARG A 46 13.40 10.63 -11.69
C ARG A 46 14.72 10.10 -11.12
N ALA A 47 15.12 10.54 -9.94
CA ALA A 47 16.35 10.13 -9.28
C ALA A 47 16.32 8.68 -8.74
N GLN A 48 15.14 8.09 -8.55
CA GLN A 48 15.00 6.72 -8.07
C GLN A 48 15.25 5.68 -9.16
N GLU A 49 16.06 4.66 -8.86
CA GLU A 49 16.29 3.54 -9.78
C GLU A 49 14.98 2.77 -10.03
N LYS A 50 14.28 2.40 -8.97
CA LYS A 50 12.99 1.70 -9.01
C LYS A 50 11.91 2.52 -8.31
N LEU A 51 10.71 2.52 -8.89
CA LEU A 51 9.51 3.12 -8.32
C LEU A 51 8.61 1.98 -7.84
N THR A 52 8.33 1.92 -6.54
CA THR A 52 7.57 0.81 -5.95
C THR A 52 6.38 1.29 -5.13
N ILE A 53 5.38 0.42 -5.00
CA ILE A 53 4.29 0.57 -4.04
C ILE A 53 4.34 -0.62 -3.09
N TRP A 54 4.61 -0.38 -1.81
CA TRP A 54 4.77 -1.43 -0.80
C TRP A 54 5.84 -2.48 -1.18
N ASN A 55 6.96 -2.04 -1.76
CA ASN A 55 8.05 -2.87 -2.30
C ASN A 55 7.66 -3.75 -3.51
N VAL A 56 6.53 -3.47 -4.17
CA VAL A 56 6.14 -4.12 -5.42
C VAL A 56 6.52 -3.24 -6.60
N ASP A 57 7.32 -3.78 -7.51
CA ASP A 57 7.61 -3.18 -8.82
C ASP A 57 6.45 -3.49 -9.77
N LEU A 58 5.78 -2.46 -10.29
CA LEU A 58 4.62 -2.63 -11.17
C LEU A 58 5.00 -3.18 -12.56
N GLN A 59 6.27 -3.05 -12.97
CA GLN A 59 6.77 -3.60 -14.25
C GLN A 59 7.01 -5.10 -14.17
N GLU A 60 7.35 -5.62 -12.99
CA GLU A 60 7.59 -7.05 -12.78
C GLU A 60 6.25 -7.78 -12.75
N ALA A 61 5.88 -8.42 -13.86
CA ALA A 61 4.62 -9.16 -13.98
C ALA A 61 4.56 -10.33 -12.99
N GLY A 62 3.47 -10.39 -12.23
CA GLY A 62 3.20 -11.45 -11.26
C GLY A 62 2.06 -11.08 -10.33
N ASP A 63 1.71 -12.00 -9.42
CA ASP A 63 0.59 -11.84 -8.49
C ASP A 63 0.65 -10.51 -7.73
N ALA A 64 1.84 -10.13 -7.24
CA ALA A 64 1.99 -8.94 -6.42
C ALA A 64 1.63 -7.65 -7.16
N SER A 65 2.18 -7.46 -8.36
CA SER A 65 1.87 -6.29 -9.18
C SER A 65 0.43 -6.32 -9.69
N ASP A 66 -0.12 -7.49 -10.01
CA ASP A 66 -1.54 -7.61 -10.38
C ASP A 66 -2.48 -7.22 -9.24
N ILE A 67 -2.20 -7.66 -8.00
CA ILE A 67 -2.98 -7.28 -6.82
C ILE A 67 -2.94 -5.77 -6.60
N VAL A 68 -1.76 -5.14 -6.69
CA VAL A 68 -1.62 -3.70 -6.51
C VAL A 68 -2.40 -2.94 -7.60
N LEU A 69 -2.27 -3.33 -8.88
CA LEU A 69 -3.02 -2.70 -9.96
C LEU A 69 -4.54 -2.85 -9.78
N LEU A 70 -5.01 -4.05 -9.39
CA LEU A 70 -6.44 -4.29 -9.12
C LEU A 70 -6.98 -3.44 -7.97
N LYS A 71 -6.17 -3.16 -6.94
CA LYS A 71 -6.58 -2.26 -5.85
C LYS A 71 -6.89 -0.86 -6.38
N PHE A 72 -6.07 -0.32 -7.29
CA PHE A 72 -6.35 0.97 -7.93
C PHE A 72 -7.58 0.91 -8.83
N ILE A 73 -7.71 -0.12 -9.67
CA ILE A 73 -8.88 -0.31 -10.54
C ILE A 73 -10.17 -0.34 -9.71
N ARG A 74 -10.21 -1.11 -8.62
CA ARG A 74 -11.40 -1.21 -7.77
C ARG A 74 -11.68 0.04 -6.96
N ALA A 75 -10.64 0.73 -6.48
CA ALA A 75 -10.78 2.00 -5.77
C ALA A 75 -11.38 3.10 -6.65
N GLU A 76 -11.10 3.07 -7.95
CA GLU A 76 -11.61 4.02 -8.94
C GLU A 76 -12.81 3.46 -9.71
N GLU A 77 -13.64 2.62 -9.08
CA GLU A 77 -14.92 2.11 -9.64
C GLU A 77 -14.78 1.39 -11.00
N LEU A 78 -13.66 0.69 -11.19
CA LEU A 78 -13.26 0.01 -12.42
C LEU A 78 -13.01 0.95 -13.62
N ASP A 79 -12.74 2.23 -13.37
CA ASP A 79 -12.28 3.20 -14.37
C ASP A 79 -10.76 3.11 -14.53
N VAL A 80 -10.31 2.56 -15.66
CA VAL A 80 -8.88 2.32 -15.92
C VAL A 80 -8.10 3.63 -16.10
N ASP A 81 -8.72 4.66 -16.66
CA ASP A 81 -8.06 5.95 -16.88
C ASP A 81 -7.82 6.66 -15.55
N LYS A 82 -8.83 6.67 -14.66
CA LYS A 82 -8.67 7.21 -13.30
C LYS A 82 -7.68 6.40 -12.47
N ALA A 83 -7.72 5.07 -12.56
CA ALA A 83 -6.75 4.20 -11.87
C ALA A 83 -5.31 4.49 -12.32
N ALA A 84 -5.10 4.70 -13.62
CA ALA A 84 -3.80 5.06 -14.17
C ALA A 84 -3.30 6.41 -13.63
N ASP A 85 -4.16 7.44 -13.60
CA ASP A 85 -3.80 8.74 -13.04
C ASP A 85 -3.54 8.68 -11.55
N ARG A 86 -4.32 7.87 -10.80
CA ARG A 86 -4.10 7.65 -9.38
C ARG A 86 -2.75 6.98 -9.10
N ILE A 87 -2.33 6.02 -9.92
CA ILE A 87 -1.01 5.39 -9.80
C ILE A 87 0.10 6.42 -9.99
N VAL A 88 -0.01 7.29 -11.01
CA VAL A 88 0.99 8.34 -11.27
C VAL A 88 1.10 9.29 -10.07
N GLN A 89 -0.03 9.81 -9.58
CA GLN A 89 -0.06 10.67 -8.40
C GLN A 89 0.51 9.99 -7.16
N THR A 90 0.19 8.71 -6.96
CA THR A 90 0.68 7.94 -5.81
C THR A 90 2.19 7.76 -5.85
N LEU A 91 2.76 7.40 -6.99
CA LEU A 91 4.20 7.20 -7.13
C LEU A 91 4.99 8.51 -6.99
N ILE A 92 4.47 9.62 -7.53
CA ILE A 92 5.04 10.96 -7.31
C ILE A 92 5.04 11.29 -5.81
N PHE A 93 3.89 11.17 -5.14
CA PHE A 93 3.79 11.39 -3.69
C PHE A 93 4.77 10.51 -2.91
N ARG A 94 4.86 9.21 -3.27
CA ARG A 94 5.79 8.29 -2.61
C ARG A 94 7.24 8.71 -2.76
N ALA A 95 7.64 9.20 -3.93
CA ALA A 95 8.98 9.68 -4.19
C ALA A 95 9.28 10.97 -3.42
N ASP A 96 8.45 11.99 -3.59
CA ASP A 96 8.63 13.33 -3.00
C ASP A 96 8.66 13.26 -1.46
N CYS A 97 7.80 12.43 -0.86
CA CYS A 97 7.74 12.27 0.59
C CYS A 97 8.72 11.22 1.14
N ARG A 98 9.50 10.55 0.26
CA ARG A 98 10.44 9.46 0.59
C ARG A 98 9.79 8.34 1.40
N ILE A 99 8.60 7.90 0.96
CA ILE A 99 7.77 6.92 1.68
C ILE A 99 8.48 5.58 1.81
N ASP A 100 9.17 5.11 0.77
CA ASP A 100 9.86 3.80 0.79
C ASP A 100 10.92 3.72 1.92
N GLY A 101 11.57 4.84 2.25
CA GLY A 101 12.53 4.91 3.36
C GLY A 101 11.91 5.06 4.75
N LEU A 102 10.60 5.35 4.86
CA LEU A 102 9.95 5.59 6.16
C LEU A 102 9.91 4.34 7.04
N ARG A 103 9.78 3.16 6.43
CA ARG A 103 9.62 1.89 7.15
C ARG A 103 10.72 1.64 8.17
N ASP A 104 11.94 2.11 7.87
CA ASP A 104 13.13 1.88 8.69
C ASP A 104 13.57 3.10 9.51
N ALA A 105 12.93 4.26 9.32
CA ALA A 105 13.21 5.47 10.11
C ALA A 105 12.90 5.27 11.61
N GLU A 106 13.63 5.93 12.51
CA GLU A 106 13.30 5.87 13.93
C GLU A 106 12.04 6.70 14.25
N LEU A 107 11.16 6.13 15.09
CA LEU A 107 10.01 6.87 15.63
C LEU A 107 10.48 7.71 16.82
N PRO A 108 10.10 8.99 16.94
CA PRO A 108 10.30 9.74 18.17
C PRO A 108 9.55 9.10 19.34
N ALA A 109 10.07 9.30 20.55
CA ALA A 109 9.53 8.68 21.76
C ALA A 109 8.02 8.94 21.97
N CYS A 110 7.52 10.13 21.61
CA CYS A 110 6.10 10.49 21.75
C CYS A 110 5.16 9.70 20.83
N PHE A 111 5.68 9.02 19.80
CA PHE A 111 4.89 8.17 18.89
C PHE A 111 5.10 6.67 19.16
N GLN A 112 5.95 6.29 20.12
CA GLN A 112 6.25 4.90 20.43
C GLN A 112 5.25 4.29 21.42
N GLY A 113 4.98 2.98 21.30
CA GLY A 113 4.20 2.21 22.28
C GLY A 113 2.67 2.32 22.17
N HIS A 114 2.16 3.17 21.28
CA HIS A 114 0.72 3.34 21.07
C HIS A 114 0.12 2.36 20.05
N ASP A 115 0.94 1.90 19.10
CA ASP A 115 0.54 1.04 18.01
C ASP A 115 1.14 -0.36 18.16
N VAL A 116 0.34 -1.39 17.84
CA VAL A 116 0.78 -2.78 17.84
C VAL A 116 0.36 -3.43 16.53
N ILE A 117 1.32 -3.94 15.78
CA ILE A 117 1.09 -4.76 14.57
C ILE A 117 1.33 -6.22 14.96
N SER A 118 0.28 -6.94 15.32
CA SER A 118 0.40 -8.31 15.84
C SER A 118 -0.86 -9.13 15.63
N GLY A 119 -0.66 -10.41 15.34
CA GLY A 119 -1.73 -11.36 15.10
C GLY A 119 -2.37 -11.24 13.72
N ILE A 120 -3.36 -12.11 13.50
CA ILE A 120 -4.20 -12.15 12.31
C ILE A 120 -5.65 -12.21 12.73
N ASP A 121 -6.55 -11.62 11.95
CA ASP A 121 -7.99 -11.73 12.19
C ASP A 121 -8.56 -13.08 11.69
N VAL A 122 -9.88 -13.25 11.83
CA VAL A 122 -10.59 -14.47 11.39
C VAL A 122 -10.52 -14.71 9.87
N LYS A 123 -10.10 -13.72 9.09
CA LYS A 123 -9.87 -13.80 7.64
C LYS A 123 -8.39 -13.94 7.29
N GLY A 124 -7.51 -14.07 8.29
CA GLY A 124 -6.06 -14.18 8.10
C GLY A 124 -5.34 -12.85 7.86
N ARG A 125 -6.05 -11.71 7.89
CA ARG A 125 -5.44 -10.39 7.63
C ARG A 125 -4.57 -9.96 8.81
N PRO A 126 -3.37 -9.38 8.59
CA PRO A 126 -2.60 -8.77 9.66
C PRO A 126 -3.44 -7.74 10.41
N VAL A 127 -3.25 -7.66 11.73
CA VAL A 127 -3.98 -6.71 12.58
C VAL A 127 -3.04 -5.61 13.10
N MET A 128 -3.44 -4.36 12.92
CA MET A 128 -2.79 -3.17 13.47
C MET A 128 -3.72 -2.47 14.46
N ILE A 129 -3.36 -2.41 15.74
CA ILE A 129 -4.18 -1.75 16.77
C ILE A 129 -3.53 -0.43 17.17
N SER A 130 -4.26 0.67 17.02
CA SER A 130 -3.83 2.01 17.45
C SER A 130 -4.54 2.44 18.74
N ARG A 131 -3.79 2.73 19.81
CA ARG A 131 -4.34 3.13 21.12
C ARG A 131 -4.24 4.63 21.36
N PHE A 132 -5.06 5.41 20.66
CA PHE A 132 -5.07 6.87 20.76
C PHE A 132 -5.37 7.41 22.16
N GLY A 133 -6.20 6.71 22.96
CA GLY A 133 -6.56 7.17 24.30
C GLY A 133 -5.42 7.23 25.32
N LYS A 134 -4.22 6.75 24.98
CA LYS A 134 -3.02 6.85 25.83
C LYS A 134 -2.01 7.88 25.34
N MET A 135 -2.30 8.58 24.23
CA MET A 135 -1.41 9.58 23.66
C MET A 135 -1.55 10.91 24.40
N ASP A 136 -0.43 11.60 24.56
CA ASP A 136 -0.45 13.02 24.89
C ASP A 136 -0.82 13.81 23.63
N LEU A 137 -2.05 14.27 23.55
CA LEU A 137 -2.60 14.90 22.34
C LEU A 137 -1.88 16.20 22.01
N GLU A 138 -1.46 16.99 23.01
CA GLU A 138 -0.77 18.26 22.75
C GLU A 138 0.61 18.00 22.15
N LEU A 139 1.32 17.00 22.68
CA LEU A 139 2.63 16.62 22.17
C LEU A 139 2.57 15.94 20.79
N VAL A 140 1.58 15.07 20.58
CA VAL A 140 1.42 14.29 19.34
C VAL A 140 0.87 15.13 18.19
N PHE A 141 -0.07 16.05 18.46
CA PHE A 141 -0.68 16.90 17.44
C PHE A 141 -0.06 18.31 17.35
N GLY A 142 0.93 18.63 18.18
CA GLY A 142 1.70 19.86 18.09
C GLY A 142 2.51 19.99 16.79
N ASP A 143 2.81 18.87 16.15
CA ASP A 143 3.37 18.79 14.80
C ASP A 143 2.55 17.82 13.95
N THR A 144 1.64 18.39 13.15
CA THR A 144 0.71 17.61 12.32
C THR A 144 1.41 16.92 11.15
N GLU A 145 2.46 17.51 10.60
CA GLU A 145 3.22 16.92 9.50
C GLU A 145 3.98 15.68 9.99
N ALA A 146 4.62 15.80 11.14
CA ALA A 146 5.30 14.68 11.78
C ALA A 146 4.30 13.57 12.11
N PHE A 147 3.13 13.89 12.70
CA PHE A 147 2.07 12.92 12.95
C PHE A 147 1.69 12.13 11.68
N VAL A 148 1.39 12.82 10.58
CA VAL A 148 1.03 12.17 9.30
C VAL A 148 2.17 11.27 8.80
N ARG A 149 3.42 11.74 8.88
CA ARG A 149 4.60 10.98 8.48
C ARG A 149 4.76 9.69 9.30
N TYR A 150 4.52 9.73 10.61
CA TYR A 150 4.59 8.55 11.46
C TYR A 150 3.43 7.59 11.25
N ARG A 151 2.22 8.09 10.94
CA ARG A 151 1.11 7.23 10.52
C ARG A 151 1.44 6.50 9.22
N ALA A 152 1.98 7.20 8.22
CA ALA A 152 2.43 6.59 6.97
C ALA A 152 3.47 5.49 7.22
N LYS A 153 4.46 5.74 8.08
CA LYS A 153 5.45 4.73 8.50
C LYS A 153 4.80 3.48 9.09
N LEU A 154 3.86 3.62 10.02
CA LEU A 154 3.17 2.49 10.65
C LEU A 154 2.39 1.67 9.63
N PHE A 155 1.71 2.33 8.68
CA PHE A 155 1.06 1.65 7.57
C PHE A 155 2.06 0.92 6.67
N GLU A 156 3.20 1.50 6.32
CA GLU A 156 4.24 0.80 5.54
C GLU A 156 4.76 -0.44 6.29
N GLN A 157 4.94 -0.36 7.61
CA GLN A 157 5.30 -1.52 8.44
C GLN A 157 4.21 -2.61 8.47
N ALA A 158 2.94 -2.20 8.49
CA ALA A 158 1.81 -3.11 8.50
C ALA A 158 1.60 -3.78 7.13
N MET A 159 1.69 -3.01 6.05
CA MET A 159 1.61 -3.50 4.67
C MET A 159 2.74 -4.47 4.35
N ALA A 160 3.93 -4.29 4.94
CA ALA A 160 5.04 -5.24 4.81
C ALA A 160 4.78 -6.62 5.45
N LYS A 161 3.66 -6.81 6.16
CA LYS A 161 3.21 -8.13 6.63
C LYS A 161 2.42 -8.90 5.57
N LEU A 162 2.02 -8.25 4.48
CA LEU A 162 1.32 -8.88 3.37
C LEU A 162 2.34 -9.42 2.36
N SER A 163 2.03 -10.58 1.79
CA SER A 163 2.86 -11.25 0.78
C SER A 163 2.49 -10.85 -0.66
N PHE A 164 1.28 -10.30 -0.86
CA PHE A 164 0.67 -10.06 -2.16
C PHE A 164 0.76 -11.27 -3.11
N LYS A 165 0.36 -12.44 -2.62
CA LYS A 165 0.26 -13.67 -3.42
C LYS A 165 -1.18 -14.08 -3.60
N LYS A 166 -1.49 -14.72 -4.72
CA LYS A 166 -2.83 -15.24 -4.97
C LYS A 166 -3.21 -16.28 -3.89
N GLY A 167 -4.39 -16.10 -3.30
CA GLY A 167 -4.89 -16.99 -2.24
C GLY A 167 -4.35 -16.68 -0.85
N GLU A 168 -3.62 -15.57 -0.69
CA GLU A 168 -3.23 -15.04 0.61
C GLU A 168 -3.99 -13.72 0.90
N PRO A 169 -4.05 -13.27 2.16
CA PRO A 169 -4.63 -11.97 2.51
C PRO A 169 -3.94 -10.81 1.80
N GLU A 170 -4.73 -9.89 1.27
CA GLU A 170 -4.25 -8.72 0.52
C GLU A 170 -4.60 -7.40 1.23
N GLU A 171 -5.22 -7.46 2.40
CA GLU A 171 -5.75 -6.31 3.14
C GLU A 171 -5.23 -6.31 4.57
N LEU A 172 -5.18 -5.13 5.15
CA LEU A 172 -4.91 -4.91 6.57
C LEU A 172 -6.22 -4.78 7.35
N THR A 173 -6.25 -5.28 8.58
CA THR A 173 -7.28 -4.95 9.57
C THR A 173 -6.70 -3.95 10.56
N GLN A 174 -7.37 -2.81 10.74
CA GLN A 174 -7.03 -1.81 11.75
C GLN A 174 -8.21 -1.55 12.67
#